data_AF-A0A9J7N813-F1
#
_entry.id   AF-A0A9J7N813-F1
#
_cell.length_a   1.000
_cell.length_b   1.000
_cell.length_c   1.000
_cell.angle_alpha   90.00
_cell.angle_beta   90.00
_cell.angle_gamma   90.00
#
_symmetry.space_group_name_H-M   'P 1'
#
loop_
_entity.id
_entity.type
_entity.pdbx_description
1 polymer ?
#
loop_
_entity_poly.entity_id
_entity_poly.type
_entity_poly.pdbx_seq_one_letter_code
_entity_poly.pdbx_strand_id
1 'polypeptide(L)'
;MRSNSLVLLNRQLQAVVYVNTVYDIDATDLVYFSYQDYQAIFPIRIRVRKSPRLYYPGKDNDINNKVTIITKTFLRYPSVKALINSTRMFYPKIRIVIADDSRPVEDLQAENTDHYVMPFGAGWFGGRNLALSQVTTPYFLWVDDDYVFINETKLENFVDVLDNTNLDLVSGRVGNKQLMYSKLSILPGDEHGDCLFQGSGHYRSVPGYPHCYLTPKVTNFFMGRTDAVRAVGFDPTYSRYGHTEFFVDAMGRLRIAACEGVRIDHIQTRNKDFNKFRSGGSVAGNYRDIIMKRQYFKDNLHCWIKT
;
A
#
# COMPACT_ATOMS: atom_id res chain seq x y z
N MET A 1 -12.40 -24.19 39.77
CA MET A 1 -11.37 -25.25 39.70
C MET A 1 -10.51 -25.16 40.96
N ARG A 2 -10.26 -26.26 41.69
CA ARG A 2 -9.42 -26.28 42.89
C ARG A 2 -8.46 -27.46 42.78
N SER A 3 -7.16 -27.21 42.75
CA SER A 3 -6.14 -28.26 42.70
C SER A 3 -4.84 -27.78 43.36
N ASN A 4 -4.27 -28.61 44.23
CA ASN A 4 -3.00 -28.35 44.89
C ASN A 4 -1.79 -28.85 44.06
N SER A 5 -2.03 -29.32 42.83
CA SER A 5 -1.00 -29.81 41.92
C SER A 5 -0.99 -28.98 40.64
N LEU A 6 0.16 -28.39 40.32
CA LEU A 6 0.38 -27.60 39.11
C LEU A 6 0.04 -28.40 37.83
N VAL A 7 0.38 -29.69 37.82
CA VAL A 7 0.09 -30.58 36.68
C VAL A 7 -1.41 -30.73 36.48
N LEU A 8 -2.16 -30.96 37.56
CA LEU A 8 -3.62 -31.08 37.50
C LEU A 8 -4.29 -29.75 37.16
N LEU A 9 -3.79 -28.63 37.69
CA LEU A 9 -4.27 -27.30 37.35
C LEU A 9 -4.07 -26.99 35.86
N ASN A 10 -2.88 -27.23 35.32
CA ASN A 10 -2.60 -27.07 33.89
C ASN A 10 -3.52 -27.94 33.03
N ARG A 11 -3.79 -29.18 33.44
CA ARG A 11 -4.70 -30.09 32.74
C ARG A 11 -6.15 -29.61 32.78
N GLN A 12 -6.58 -28.99 33.87
CA GLN A 12 -7.91 -28.38 33.98
C GLN A 12 -8.03 -27.11 33.11
N LEU A 13 -6.99 -26.27 33.10
CA LEU A 13 -6.95 -25.05 32.28
C LEU A 13 -6.97 -25.34 30.78
N GLN A 14 -6.44 -26.48 30.33
CA GLN A 14 -6.53 -26.93 28.94
C GLN A 14 -7.97 -27.13 28.44
N ALA A 15 -8.93 -27.35 29.35
CA ALA A 15 -10.33 -27.56 29.00
C ALA A 15 -11.18 -26.28 29.04
N VAL A 16 -10.60 -25.14 29.43
CA VAL A 16 -11.31 -23.87 29.47
C VAL A 16 -11.47 -23.34 28.04
N VAL A 17 -12.73 -23.20 27.62
CA VAL A 17 -13.08 -22.65 26.31
C VAL A 17 -13.82 -21.33 26.51
N TYR A 18 -13.35 -20.29 25.84
CA TYR A 18 -14.08 -19.03 25.71
C TYR A 18 -15.00 -19.10 24.50
N VAL A 19 -16.29 -18.78 24.69
CA VAL A 19 -17.29 -18.67 23.63
C VAL A 19 -17.78 -17.23 23.63
N ASN A 20 -17.57 -16.51 22.52
CA ASN A 20 -18.05 -15.14 22.43
C ASN A 20 -19.58 -15.10 22.38
N THR A 21 -20.19 -14.15 23.08
CA THR A 21 -21.64 -13.92 23.06
C THR A 21 -22.03 -12.70 22.23
N VAL A 22 -21.05 -11.88 21.83
CA VAL A 22 -21.22 -10.66 21.03
C VAL A 22 -20.69 -10.88 19.62
N TYR A 23 -21.51 -10.58 18.60
CA TYR A 23 -21.07 -10.48 17.21
C TYR A 23 -20.76 -9.03 16.88
N ASP A 24 -19.48 -8.68 16.84
CA ASP A 24 -18.95 -7.40 16.35
C ASP A 24 -17.60 -7.65 15.66
N ILE A 25 -17.24 -6.82 14.68
CA ILE A 25 -16.08 -6.96 13.78
C ILE A 25 -14.74 -6.76 14.52
N ASP A 26 -14.76 -6.11 15.70
CA ASP A 26 -13.57 -5.87 16.54
C ASP A 26 -13.88 -5.81 18.05
N ALA A 27 -14.96 -6.47 18.51
CA ALA A 27 -15.31 -6.48 19.94
C ALA A 27 -14.14 -6.98 20.79
N THR A 28 -13.90 -6.28 21.90
CA THR A 28 -12.96 -6.71 22.93
C THR A 28 -13.77 -7.11 24.14
N ASP A 29 -13.68 -8.38 24.51
CA ASP A 29 -14.25 -8.87 25.76
C ASP A 29 -13.16 -8.92 26.83
N LEU A 30 -13.51 -8.52 28.05
CA LEU A 30 -12.61 -8.61 29.19
C LEU A 30 -12.94 -9.89 29.94
N VAL A 31 -12.06 -10.89 29.84
CA VAL A 31 -12.23 -12.13 30.58
C VAL A 31 -11.60 -11.99 31.96
N TYR A 32 -12.44 -12.16 32.97
CA TYR A 32 -12.05 -12.16 34.38
C TYR A 32 -11.82 -13.61 34.81
N PHE A 33 -10.58 -13.94 35.12
CA PHE A 33 -10.20 -15.22 35.69
C PHE A 33 -9.85 -15.05 37.17
N SER A 34 -10.66 -15.63 38.05
CA SER A 34 -10.46 -15.56 39.50
C SER A 34 -10.08 -16.93 40.07
N TYR A 35 -9.05 -16.94 40.92
CA TYR A 35 -8.60 -18.11 41.67
C TYR A 35 -8.24 -17.71 43.11
N GLN A 36 -9.02 -18.19 44.08
CA GLN A 36 -8.93 -17.73 45.47
C GLN A 36 -8.99 -16.19 45.52
N ASP A 37 -8.00 -15.55 46.13
CA ASP A 37 -7.90 -14.10 46.28
C ASP A 37 -7.20 -13.41 45.10
N TYR A 38 -6.83 -14.18 44.06
CA TYR A 38 -6.16 -13.66 42.87
C TYR A 38 -7.14 -13.47 41.72
N GLN A 39 -6.96 -12.37 40.99
CA GLN A 39 -7.70 -12.08 39.77
C GLN A 39 -6.73 -11.73 38.65
N ALA A 40 -6.91 -12.36 37.50
CA ALA A 40 -6.29 -11.98 36.24
C ALA A 40 -7.39 -11.47 35.29
N ILE A 41 -7.11 -10.36 34.61
CA ILE A 41 -7.99 -9.81 33.59
C ILE A 41 -7.18 -9.83 32.30
N PHE A 42 -7.72 -10.46 31.26
CA PHE A 42 -7.09 -10.44 29.95
C PHE A 42 -8.11 -10.08 28.86
N PRO A 43 -7.76 -9.14 27.97
CA PRO A 43 -8.61 -8.78 26.86
C PRO A 43 -8.56 -9.87 25.77
N ILE A 44 -9.72 -10.34 25.34
CA ILE A 44 -9.87 -11.18 24.15
C ILE A 44 -10.43 -10.30 23.03
N ARG A 45 -9.61 -10.05 22.01
CA ARG A 45 -10.08 -9.37 20.80
C ARG A 45 -10.74 -10.38 19.87
N ILE A 46 -12.06 -10.29 19.77
CA ILE A 46 -12.87 -11.10 18.87
C ILE A 46 -12.65 -10.57 17.45
N ARG A 47 -12.24 -11.45 16.54
CA ARG A 47 -12.05 -11.11 15.12
C ARG A 47 -12.94 -11.99 14.27
N VAL A 48 -13.81 -11.36 13.49
CA VAL A 48 -14.59 -12.08 12.48
C VAL A 48 -13.65 -12.54 11.37
N ARG A 49 -13.71 -13.83 11.04
CA ARG A 49 -12.91 -14.39 9.94
C ARG A 49 -13.38 -13.75 8.63
N LYS A 50 -12.46 -13.08 7.93
CA LYS A 50 -12.74 -12.55 6.59
C LYS A 50 -12.94 -13.70 5.61
N SER A 51 -13.92 -13.57 4.70
CA SER A 51 -14.05 -14.50 3.58
C SER A 51 -12.76 -14.47 2.77
N PRO A 52 -12.12 -15.62 2.49
CA PRO A 52 -10.93 -15.65 1.65
C PRO A 52 -11.29 -15.19 0.24
N ARG A 53 -10.47 -14.33 -0.34
CA ARG A 53 -10.49 -14.05 -1.79
C ARG A 53 -9.52 -14.98 -2.47
N LEU A 54 -10.06 -15.95 -3.19
CA LEU A 54 -9.29 -16.91 -3.95
C LEU A 54 -9.11 -16.39 -5.38
N TYR A 55 -7.92 -16.58 -5.93
CA TYR A 55 -7.60 -16.23 -7.30
C TYR A 55 -7.14 -17.51 -8.00
N TYR A 56 -7.59 -17.70 -9.23
CA TYR A 56 -7.13 -18.81 -10.05
C TYR A 56 -5.81 -18.43 -10.73
N PRO A 57 -4.67 -19.04 -10.38
CA PRO A 57 -3.37 -18.65 -10.92
C PRO A 57 -3.12 -19.12 -12.36
N GLY A 58 -4.10 -19.80 -12.98
CA GLY A 58 -3.90 -20.51 -14.24
C GLY A 58 -3.18 -21.85 -14.06
N LYS A 59 -3.08 -22.63 -15.14
CA LYS A 59 -2.49 -23.97 -15.13
C LYS A 59 -0.98 -23.98 -14.80
N ASP A 60 -0.27 -22.92 -15.19
CA ASP A 60 1.19 -22.84 -15.11
C ASP A 60 1.70 -21.75 -14.15
N ASN A 61 0.84 -21.26 -13.24
CA ASN A 61 1.18 -20.20 -12.30
C ASN A 61 1.70 -18.92 -13.01
N ASP A 62 1.17 -18.66 -14.22
CA ASP A 62 1.61 -17.58 -15.10
C ASP A 62 1.44 -16.21 -14.44
N ILE A 63 2.49 -15.41 -14.47
CA ILE A 63 2.51 -14.05 -13.92
C ILE A 63 1.44 -13.15 -14.52
N ASN A 64 1.03 -13.39 -15.78
CA ASN A 64 -0.03 -12.65 -16.45
C ASN A 64 -1.39 -12.79 -15.74
N ASN A 65 -1.62 -13.90 -15.01
CA ASN A 65 -2.83 -14.11 -14.21
C ASN A 65 -2.69 -13.61 -12.76
N LYS A 66 -1.48 -13.22 -12.35
CA LYS A 66 -1.17 -12.78 -10.98
C LYS A 66 -1.04 -11.29 -10.83
N VAL A 67 -0.53 -10.60 -11.84
CA VAL A 67 -0.14 -9.20 -11.76
C VAL A 67 -0.78 -8.39 -12.87
N THR A 68 -1.39 -7.27 -12.50
CA THR A 68 -1.76 -6.20 -13.43
C THR A 68 -0.87 -4.98 -13.14
N ILE A 69 -0.22 -4.44 -14.14
CA ILE A 69 0.52 -3.18 -14.00
C ILE A 69 -0.49 -2.03 -14.08
N ILE A 70 -0.42 -1.10 -13.16
CA ILE A 70 -1.25 0.10 -13.18
C ILE A 70 -0.39 1.35 -13.13
N THR A 71 -0.80 2.36 -13.88
CA THR A 71 -0.11 3.65 -13.92
C THR A 71 -1.10 4.80 -14.13
N LYS A 72 -0.63 6.01 -13.88
CA LYS A 72 -1.36 7.24 -14.15
C LYS A 72 -0.46 8.20 -14.90
N THR A 73 -0.95 8.74 -16.00
CA THR A 73 -0.24 9.75 -16.77
C THR A 73 -0.96 11.09 -16.79
N PHE A 74 -0.19 12.16 -17.00
CA PHE A 74 -0.69 13.52 -17.18
C PHE A 74 0.28 14.33 -18.03
N LEU A 75 -0.15 14.71 -19.23
CA LEU A 75 0.60 15.51 -20.21
C LEU A 75 2.00 14.94 -20.53
N ARG A 76 2.22 13.64 -20.36
CA ARG A 76 3.54 12.99 -20.47
C ARG A 76 3.48 11.72 -21.33
N TYR A 77 2.86 11.83 -22.50
CA TYR A 77 2.74 10.71 -23.45
C TYR A 77 4.07 10.07 -23.87
N PRO A 78 5.18 10.81 -24.10
CA PRO A 78 6.47 10.18 -24.39
C PRO A 78 6.93 9.26 -23.24
N SER A 79 6.68 9.64 -21.99
CA SER A 79 7.06 8.89 -20.79
C SER A 79 6.23 7.61 -20.68
N VAL A 80 4.89 7.72 -20.72
CA VAL A 80 4.02 6.53 -20.59
C VAL A 80 4.22 5.57 -21.77
N LYS A 81 4.50 6.06 -22.99
CA LYS A 81 4.86 5.21 -24.13
C LYS A 81 6.19 4.48 -23.91
N ALA A 82 7.20 5.13 -23.31
CA ALA A 82 8.45 4.46 -22.94
C ALA A 82 8.24 3.39 -21.85
N LEU A 83 7.38 3.66 -20.86
CA LEU A 83 6.96 2.68 -19.87
C LEU A 83 6.27 1.47 -20.53
N ILE A 84 5.29 1.69 -21.41
CA ILE A 84 4.58 0.62 -22.12
C ILE A 84 5.57 -0.20 -22.96
N ASN A 85 6.41 0.46 -23.76
CA ASN A 85 7.37 -0.21 -24.64
C ASN A 85 8.36 -1.08 -23.85
N SER A 86 8.96 -0.53 -22.79
CA SER A 86 9.88 -1.29 -21.94
C SER A 86 9.17 -2.43 -21.20
N THR A 87 7.94 -2.22 -20.72
CA THR A 87 7.12 -3.30 -20.14
C THR A 87 6.93 -4.44 -21.14
N ARG A 88 6.60 -4.13 -22.39
CA ARG A 88 6.36 -5.13 -23.44
C ARG A 88 7.62 -5.92 -23.82
N MET A 89 8.81 -5.35 -23.67
CA MET A 89 10.07 -6.06 -23.89
C MET A 89 10.30 -7.19 -22.87
N PHE A 90 9.87 -7.02 -21.62
CA PHE A 90 10.09 -8.01 -20.55
C PHE A 90 8.85 -8.86 -20.24
N TYR A 91 7.66 -8.28 -20.39
CA TYR A 91 6.37 -8.87 -20.07
C TYR A 91 5.36 -8.57 -21.22
N PRO A 92 5.48 -9.25 -22.37
CA PRO A 92 4.73 -8.90 -23.58
C PRO A 92 3.20 -9.05 -23.42
N LYS A 93 2.75 -9.96 -22.56
CA LYS A 93 1.31 -10.29 -22.36
C LYS A 93 0.70 -9.70 -21.09
N ILE A 94 1.50 -9.07 -20.23
CA ILE A 94 0.98 -8.59 -18.94
C ILE A 94 -0.01 -7.46 -19.17
N ARG A 95 -1.13 -7.48 -18.44
CA ARG A 95 -2.12 -6.41 -18.56
C ARG A 95 -1.59 -5.11 -17.95
N ILE A 96 -1.78 -4.00 -18.66
CA ILE A 96 -1.48 -2.64 -18.21
C ILE A 96 -2.79 -1.85 -18.16
N VAL A 97 -3.06 -1.16 -17.05
CA VAL A 97 -4.18 -0.22 -16.93
C VAL A 97 -3.63 1.19 -16.75
N ILE A 98 -4.05 2.10 -17.60
CA ILE A 98 -3.59 3.49 -17.62
C ILE A 98 -4.75 4.40 -17.29
N ALA A 99 -4.64 5.14 -16.18
CA ALA A 99 -5.52 6.26 -15.88
C ALA A 99 -4.92 7.55 -16.46
N ASP A 100 -5.66 8.25 -17.30
CA ASP A 100 -5.17 9.42 -18.02
C ASP A 100 -6.10 10.64 -17.83
N ASP A 101 -5.59 11.66 -17.15
CA ASP A 101 -6.29 12.93 -16.94
C ASP A 101 -5.71 14.07 -17.81
N SER A 102 -5.04 13.73 -18.91
CA SER A 102 -4.48 14.69 -19.88
C SER A 102 -5.53 15.28 -20.81
N ARG A 103 -5.24 16.47 -21.34
CA ARG A 103 -5.92 17.05 -22.51
C ARG A 103 -4.90 17.80 -23.37
N PRO A 104 -4.93 17.67 -24.71
CA PRO A 104 -5.71 16.68 -25.47
C PRO A 104 -5.30 15.24 -25.14
N VAL A 105 -6.18 14.28 -25.43
CA VAL A 105 -5.91 12.86 -25.17
C VAL A 105 -5.27 12.22 -26.41
N GLU A 106 -4.15 11.53 -26.23
CA GLU A 106 -3.63 10.57 -27.23
C GLU A 106 -4.14 9.18 -26.88
N ASP A 107 -4.69 8.46 -27.86
CA ASP A 107 -5.18 7.09 -27.65
C ASP A 107 -4.01 6.12 -27.36
N LEU A 108 -4.08 5.44 -26.22
CA LEU A 108 -3.12 4.42 -25.78
C LEU A 108 -3.75 3.03 -25.73
N GLN A 109 -5.01 2.86 -26.16
CA GLN A 109 -5.69 1.59 -26.16
C GLN A 109 -4.97 0.59 -27.08
N ALA A 110 -4.68 -0.61 -26.55
CA ALA A 110 -4.03 -1.67 -27.31
C ALA A 110 -4.33 -3.05 -26.70
N GLU A 111 -3.86 -4.12 -27.34
CA GLU A 111 -3.92 -5.46 -26.75
C GLU A 111 -3.19 -5.48 -25.39
N ASN A 112 -3.85 -6.02 -24.37
CA ASN A 112 -3.37 -6.06 -22.98
C ASN A 112 -3.07 -4.67 -22.36
N THR A 113 -3.58 -3.58 -22.96
CA THR A 113 -3.44 -2.21 -22.45
C THR A 113 -4.80 -1.52 -22.45
N ASP A 114 -5.35 -1.28 -21.26
CA ASP A 114 -6.62 -0.57 -21.10
C ASP A 114 -6.36 0.90 -20.77
N HIS A 115 -6.89 1.80 -21.60
CA HIS A 115 -6.73 3.25 -21.44
C HIS A 115 -8.04 3.90 -20.96
N TYR A 116 -8.02 4.43 -19.75
CA TYR A 116 -9.17 5.09 -19.14
C TYR A 116 -8.95 6.59 -19.03
N VAL A 117 -9.80 7.34 -19.71
CA VAL A 117 -9.76 8.80 -19.71
C VAL A 117 -10.56 9.36 -18.55
N MET A 118 -9.94 10.26 -17.79
CA MET A 118 -10.51 10.97 -16.66
C MET A 118 -10.84 12.43 -17.03
N PRO A 119 -11.63 13.14 -16.18
CA PRO A 119 -11.70 14.59 -16.25
C PRO A 119 -10.29 15.20 -16.17
N PHE A 120 -10.07 16.29 -16.92
CA PHE A 120 -8.76 16.91 -17.02
C PHE A 120 -8.22 17.32 -15.65
N GLY A 121 -7.00 16.88 -15.32
CA GLY A 121 -6.37 17.18 -14.03
C GLY A 121 -7.11 16.64 -12.81
N ALA A 122 -7.91 15.57 -12.95
CA ALA A 122 -8.63 14.91 -11.85
C ALA A 122 -7.71 14.42 -10.73
N GLY A 123 -6.40 14.27 -11.00
CA GLY A 123 -5.38 14.24 -9.96
C GLY A 123 -4.82 12.86 -9.67
N TRP A 124 -3.77 12.86 -8.85
CA TRP A 124 -2.90 11.70 -8.68
C TRP A 124 -3.59 10.50 -8.02
N PHE A 125 -4.17 10.70 -6.84
CA PHE A 125 -4.84 9.62 -6.11
C PHE A 125 -6.19 9.23 -6.72
N GLY A 126 -6.87 10.16 -7.38
CA GLY A 126 -8.04 9.85 -8.21
C GLY A 126 -7.70 8.83 -9.30
N GLY A 127 -6.61 9.05 -10.04
CA GLY A 127 -6.18 8.10 -11.08
C GLY A 127 -5.68 6.77 -10.53
N ARG A 128 -5.02 6.75 -9.35
CA ARG A 128 -4.66 5.49 -8.67
C ARG A 128 -5.88 4.64 -8.35
N ASN A 129 -6.93 5.24 -7.78
CA ASN A 129 -8.16 4.53 -7.49
C ASN A 129 -8.84 4.01 -8.76
N LEU A 130 -8.91 4.85 -9.80
CA LEU A 130 -9.50 4.43 -11.07
C LEU A 130 -8.76 3.22 -11.62
N ALA A 131 -7.44 3.26 -11.76
CA ALA A 131 -6.68 2.13 -12.28
C ALA A 131 -6.79 0.89 -11.39
N LEU A 132 -6.67 1.04 -10.06
CA LEU A 132 -6.79 -0.07 -9.11
C LEU A 132 -8.19 -0.71 -9.11
N SER A 133 -9.25 0.06 -9.39
CA SER A 133 -10.61 -0.47 -9.47
C SER A 133 -10.82 -1.44 -10.64
N GLN A 134 -9.99 -1.35 -11.68
CA GLN A 134 -10.05 -2.22 -12.86
C GLN A 134 -9.19 -3.49 -12.73
N VAL A 135 -8.43 -3.63 -11.63
CA VAL A 135 -7.57 -4.80 -11.40
C VAL A 135 -8.40 -5.98 -10.92
N THR A 136 -8.25 -7.10 -11.63
CA THR A 136 -8.90 -8.38 -11.33
C THR A 136 -7.92 -9.45 -10.82
N THR A 137 -6.61 -9.22 -10.97
CA THR A 137 -5.54 -10.11 -10.51
C THR A 137 -5.28 -9.98 -8.99
N PRO A 138 -4.70 -11.01 -8.33
CA PRO A 138 -4.39 -10.97 -6.89
C PRO A 138 -3.47 -9.83 -6.50
N TYR A 139 -2.56 -9.46 -7.40
CA TYR A 139 -1.60 -8.40 -7.19
C TYR A 139 -1.72 -7.34 -8.28
N PHE A 140 -1.36 -6.11 -7.93
CA PHE A 140 -1.05 -5.07 -8.89
C PHE A 140 0.34 -4.52 -8.63
N LEU A 141 0.97 -3.99 -9.68
CA LEU A 141 2.18 -3.21 -9.58
C LEU A 141 1.85 -1.75 -9.87
N TRP A 142 2.12 -0.86 -8.90
CA TRP A 142 2.10 0.58 -9.17
C TRP A 142 3.45 1.03 -9.73
N VAL A 143 3.40 1.74 -10.85
CA VAL A 143 4.55 2.42 -11.47
C VAL A 143 4.16 3.84 -11.86
N ASP A 144 5.05 4.80 -11.59
CA ASP A 144 4.90 6.13 -12.17
C ASP A 144 5.18 6.06 -13.69
N ASP A 145 4.52 6.92 -14.47
CA ASP A 145 4.56 6.95 -15.94
C ASP A 145 5.94 7.29 -16.55
N ASP A 146 6.91 7.68 -15.73
CA ASP A 146 8.30 7.96 -16.12
C ASP A 146 9.29 6.87 -15.69
N TYR A 147 8.77 5.71 -15.27
CA TYR A 147 9.57 4.52 -15.00
C TYR A 147 9.79 3.67 -16.25
N VAL A 148 10.89 2.94 -16.25
CA VAL A 148 11.30 2.07 -17.38
C VAL A 148 11.71 0.71 -16.84
N PHE A 149 11.13 -0.34 -17.43
CA PHE A 149 11.48 -1.72 -17.10
C PHE A 149 12.87 -2.04 -17.64
N ILE A 150 13.63 -2.76 -16.82
CA ILE A 150 15.01 -3.19 -17.10
C ILE A 150 15.15 -4.68 -16.76
N ASN A 151 16.31 -5.26 -17.05
CA ASN A 151 16.56 -6.68 -16.79
C ASN A 151 16.41 -7.05 -15.29
N GLU A 152 16.61 -6.12 -14.36
CA GLU A 152 16.39 -6.36 -12.92
C GLU A 152 14.96 -6.07 -12.43
N THR A 153 14.03 -5.67 -13.31
CA THR A 153 12.60 -5.50 -12.97
C THR A 153 11.87 -6.84 -12.98
N LYS A 154 12.31 -7.79 -12.15
CA LYS A 154 11.73 -9.14 -12.04
C LYS A 154 10.53 -9.17 -11.09
N LEU A 155 9.33 -9.10 -11.66
CA LEU A 155 8.06 -9.08 -10.92
C LEU A 155 7.83 -10.37 -10.14
N GLU A 156 8.38 -11.50 -10.60
CA GLU A 156 8.34 -12.79 -9.94
C GLU A 156 8.91 -12.72 -8.52
N ASN A 157 9.95 -11.91 -8.30
CA ASN A 157 10.56 -11.74 -6.99
C ASN A 157 9.62 -11.04 -6.00
N PHE A 158 8.76 -10.12 -6.47
CA PHE A 158 7.73 -9.54 -5.60
C PHE A 158 6.61 -10.54 -5.31
N VAL A 159 6.18 -11.29 -6.33
CA VAL A 159 5.16 -12.34 -6.16
C VAL A 159 5.62 -13.38 -5.17
N ASP A 160 6.88 -13.84 -5.26
CA ASP A 160 7.44 -14.84 -4.34
C ASP A 160 7.38 -14.35 -2.88
N VAL A 161 7.80 -13.11 -2.61
CA VAL A 161 7.73 -12.54 -1.26
C VAL A 161 6.28 -12.45 -0.78
N LEU A 162 5.35 -12.00 -1.62
CA LEU A 162 3.95 -11.86 -1.23
C LEU A 162 3.25 -13.21 -1.03
N ASP A 163 3.54 -14.22 -1.86
CA ASP A 163 2.95 -15.56 -1.77
C ASP A 163 3.43 -16.32 -0.52
N ASN A 164 4.68 -16.11 -0.10
CA ASN A 164 5.30 -16.87 1.01
C ASN A 164 5.41 -16.09 2.33
N THR A 165 4.84 -14.89 2.40
CA THR A 165 4.80 -14.09 3.63
C THR A 165 3.39 -13.59 3.92
N ASN A 166 3.22 -12.96 5.07
CA ASN A 166 1.97 -12.34 5.46
C ASN A 166 1.92 -10.84 5.12
N LEU A 167 2.78 -10.39 4.20
CA LEU A 167 2.84 -9.02 3.71
C LEU A 167 1.69 -8.71 2.77
N ASP A 168 1.27 -7.45 2.77
CA ASP A 168 0.25 -6.90 1.90
C ASP A 168 0.85 -6.08 0.75
N LEU A 169 2.06 -5.56 0.93
CA LEU A 169 2.74 -4.70 -0.05
C LEU A 169 4.26 -4.81 0.07
N VAL A 170 4.93 -4.89 -1.07
CA VAL A 170 6.38 -4.91 -1.18
C VAL A 170 6.87 -3.89 -2.20
N SER A 171 7.93 -3.15 -1.88
CA SER A 171 8.54 -2.18 -2.80
C SER A 171 9.92 -2.60 -3.26
N GLY A 172 10.38 -1.96 -4.33
CA GLY A 172 11.73 -2.13 -4.87
C GLY A 172 12.54 -0.85 -4.93
N ARG A 173 13.70 -0.95 -5.56
CA ARG A 173 14.60 0.18 -5.82
C ARG A 173 14.15 0.95 -7.07
N VAL A 174 14.33 2.27 -7.05
CA VAL A 174 14.03 3.17 -8.17
C VAL A 174 15.31 3.87 -8.62
N GLY A 175 15.65 3.71 -9.90
CA GLY A 175 16.90 4.18 -10.49
C GLY A 175 18.13 3.60 -9.80
N ASN A 176 19.21 4.38 -9.75
CA ASN A 176 20.46 4.00 -9.10
C ASN A 176 20.51 4.35 -7.60
N LYS A 177 19.37 4.71 -7.00
CA LYS A 177 19.29 5.07 -5.58
C LYS A 177 19.36 3.82 -4.69
N GLN A 178 19.74 4.04 -3.45
CA GLN A 178 19.58 3.03 -2.40
C GLN A 178 18.08 2.74 -2.18
N LEU A 179 17.79 1.56 -1.65
CA LEU A 179 16.43 1.19 -1.27
C LEU A 179 15.88 2.21 -0.27
N MET A 180 14.76 2.87 -0.61
CA MET A 180 14.18 3.87 0.26
C MET A 180 13.04 3.28 1.10
N TYR A 181 13.10 3.58 2.39
CA TYR A 181 12.10 3.25 3.38
C TYR A 181 12.07 4.38 4.42
N SER A 182 10.97 4.51 5.16
CA SER A 182 10.90 5.46 6.27
C SER A 182 10.06 4.90 7.40
N LYS A 183 10.48 5.13 8.64
CA LYS A 183 9.63 4.93 9.80
C LYS A 183 8.57 6.02 9.84
N LEU A 184 7.35 5.60 10.16
CA LEU A 184 6.20 6.46 10.41
C LEU A 184 5.58 6.05 11.74
N SER A 185 5.24 7.05 12.55
CA SER A 185 4.49 6.87 13.80
C SER A 185 3.56 8.06 14.01
N ILE A 186 2.43 7.81 14.65
CA ILE A 186 1.61 8.87 15.23
C ILE A 186 2.05 9.02 16.68
N LEU A 187 2.49 10.21 17.05
CA LEU A 187 2.86 10.57 18.41
C LEU A 187 1.73 11.36 19.05
N PRO A 188 1.38 11.09 20.32
CA PRO A 188 0.46 11.94 21.06
C PRO A 188 0.95 13.38 21.02
N GLY A 189 0.08 14.31 20.61
CA GLY A 189 0.36 15.73 20.63
C GLY A 189 -0.29 16.44 21.81
N ASP A 190 -0.86 17.62 21.56
CA ASP A 190 -1.52 18.45 22.56
C ASP A 190 -3.05 18.53 22.32
N GLU A 191 -3.71 19.53 22.90
CA GLU A 191 -5.15 19.76 22.74
C GLU A 191 -5.57 20.02 21.28
N HIS A 192 -4.63 20.30 20.38
CA HIS A 192 -4.89 20.52 18.96
C HIS A 192 -4.77 19.25 18.12
N GLY A 193 -4.32 18.13 18.68
CA GLY A 193 -4.31 16.83 18.01
C GLY A 193 -2.94 16.15 18.07
N ASP A 194 -2.73 15.16 17.21
CA ASP A 194 -1.52 14.34 17.17
C ASP A 194 -0.46 14.85 16.18
N CYS A 195 0.73 14.27 16.28
CA CYS A 195 1.88 14.59 15.43
C CYS A 195 2.33 13.38 14.60
N LEU A 196 2.53 13.60 13.31
CA LEU A 196 3.15 12.58 12.45
C LEU A 196 4.67 12.67 12.58
N PHE A 197 5.28 11.62 13.07
CA PHE A 197 6.72 11.43 13.02
C PHE A 197 7.12 10.67 11.76
N GLN A 198 8.05 11.21 10.99
CA GLN A 198 8.71 10.52 9.89
C GLN A 198 10.23 10.53 10.08
N GLY A 199 10.79 9.35 10.33
CA GLY A 199 12.22 9.14 10.48
C GLY A 199 12.81 8.22 9.41
N SER A 200 14.14 8.23 9.30
CA SER A 200 14.87 7.29 8.45
C SER A 200 14.88 5.88 9.05
N GLY A 201 15.13 4.87 8.21
CA GLY A 201 15.32 3.49 8.65
C GLY A 201 14.11 2.56 8.47
N HIS A 202 14.30 1.33 8.93
CA HIS A 202 13.35 0.23 8.89
C HIS A 202 13.28 -0.46 10.27
N TYR A 203 12.37 -1.41 10.43
CA TYR A 203 12.32 -2.30 11.60
C TYR A 203 13.27 -3.48 11.38
N ARG A 204 12.80 -4.72 11.52
CA ARG A 204 13.60 -5.92 11.27
C ARG A 204 13.45 -6.41 9.83
N SER A 205 14.34 -7.31 9.39
CA SER A 205 14.15 -8.04 8.14
C SER A 205 12.93 -8.95 8.19
N VAL A 206 12.36 -9.23 7.03
CA VAL A 206 11.27 -10.18 6.86
C VAL A 206 11.81 -11.60 7.07
N PRO A 207 11.19 -12.44 7.92
CA PRO A 207 11.64 -13.81 8.11
C PRO A 207 11.70 -14.58 6.78
N GLY A 208 12.82 -15.25 6.50
CA GLY A 208 13.07 -15.94 5.22
C GLY A 208 13.56 -15.04 4.08
N TYR A 209 13.47 -13.72 4.23
CA TYR A 209 13.82 -12.74 3.19
C TYR A 209 14.76 -11.66 3.76
N PRO A 210 16.06 -11.94 3.94
CA PRO A 210 16.99 -11.07 4.66
C PRO A 210 17.21 -9.69 4.01
N HIS A 211 17.03 -9.61 2.69
CA HIS A 211 17.12 -8.38 1.88
C HIS A 211 15.77 -7.64 1.72
N CYS A 212 14.79 -8.00 2.54
CA CYS A 212 13.50 -7.31 2.66
C CYS A 212 13.33 -6.79 4.08
N TYR A 213 12.98 -5.52 4.23
CA TYR A 213 12.93 -4.83 5.51
C TYR A 213 11.53 -4.33 5.81
N LEU A 214 10.99 -4.68 6.98
CA LEU A 214 9.67 -4.21 7.42
C LEU A 214 9.69 -2.71 7.66
N THR A 215 8.75 -1.99 7.07
CA THR A 215 8.68 -0.53 7.14
C THR A 215 7.27 -0.04 6.81
N PRO A 216 6.76 1.06 7.41
CA PRO A 216 5.41 1.55 7.13
C PRO A 216 5.32 2.39 5.85
N LYS A 217 6.46 2.88 5.32
CA LYS A 217 6.50 3.74 4.13
C LYS A 217 7.61 3.34 3.18
N VAL A 218 7.26 3.31 1.90
CA VAL A 218 8.13 2.91 0.79
C VAL A 218 8.02 3.86 -0.41
N THR A 219 8.85 3.64 -1.44
CA THR A 219 8.80 4.37 -2.72
C THR A 219 7.52 4.09 -3.50
N ASN A 220 7.20 4.95 -4.48
CA ASN A 220 6.11 4.74 -5.44
C ASN A 220 6.45 3.69 -6.52
N PHE A 221 7.16 2.63 -6.15
CA PHE A 221 7.38 1.45 -6.96
C PHE A 221 7.13 0.22 -6.08
N PHE A 222 5.90 -0.28 -6.12
CA PHE A 222 5.49 -1.36 -5.24
C PHE A 222 4.47 -2.29 -5.87
N MET A 223 4.51 -3.55 -5.46
CA MET A 223 3.47 -4.54 -5.70
C MET A 223 2.63 -4.69 -4.44
N GLY A 224 1.31 -4.64 -4.59
CA GLY A 224 0.36 -4.78 -3.49
C GLY A 224 -0.66 -5.87 -3.73
N ARG A 225 -1.14 -6.50 -2.66
CA ARG A 225 -2.38 -7.29 -2.65
C ARG A 225 -3.53 -6.39 -3.03
N THR A 226 -4.19 -6.72 -4.14
CA THR A 226 -5.21 -5.87 -4.76
C THR A 226 -6.34 -5.54 -3.79
N ASP A 227 -6.82 -6.53 -3.03
CA ASP A 227 -7.90 -6.36 -2.07
C ASP A 227 -7.49 -5.58 -0.81
N ALA A 228 -6.29 -5.85 -0.28
CA ALA A 228 -5.76 -5.16 0.89
C ALA A 228 -5.58 -3.66 0.60
N VAL A 229 -4.93 -3.30 -0.51
CA VAL A 229 -4.72 -1.89 -0.85
C VAL A 229 -6.04 -1.22 -1.24
N ARG A 230 -6.94 -1.91 -1.94
CA ARG A 230 -8.27 -1.37 -2.27
C ARG A 230 -9.11 -1.09 -1.02
N ALA A 231 -8.96 -1.88 0.04
CA ALA A 231 -9.65 -1.62 1.31
C ALA A 231 -9.12 -0.35 2.01
N VAL A 232 -7.84 0.00 1.82
CA VAL A 232 -7.28 1.27 2.30
C VAL A 232 -7.75 2.44 1.43
N GLY A 233 -7.60 2.30 0.12
CA GLY A 233 -7.92 3.33 -0.87
C GLY A 233 -6.89 4.46 -0.92
N PHE A 234 -6.97 5.29 -1.96
CA PHE A 234 -6.17 6.50 -2.09
C PHE A 234 -7.09 7.72 -1.97
N ASP A 235 -6.90 8.61 -1.00
CA ASP A 235 -7.78 9.77 -0.83
C ASP A 235 -7.67 10.77 -2.01
N PRO A 236 -8.71 10.93 -2.85
CA PRO A 236 -8.63 11.77 -4.06
C PRO A 236 -8.35 13.25 -3.80
N THR A 237 -8.48 13.72 -2.56
CA THR A 237 -8.10 15.08 -2.14
C THR A 237 -6.63 15.37 -2.45
N TYR A 238 -5.77 14.34 -2.43
CA TYR A 238 -4.36 14.43 -2.79
C TYR A 238 -4.16 14.38 -4.32
N SER A 239 -4.53 15.47 -4.98
CA SER A 239 -4.56 15.57 -6.44
C SER A 239 -3.19 15.80 -7.09
N ARG A 240 -2.17 16.28 -6.37
CA ARG A 240 -0.85 16.62 -6.94
C ARG A 240 0.29 15.73 -6.44
N TYR A 241 0.39 15.61 -5.12
CA TYR A 241 1.36 14.75 -4.44
C TYR A 241 0.72 14.15 -3.19
N GLY A 242 1.21 12.96 -2.82
CA GLY A 242 0.68 12.07 -1.79
C GLY A 242 1.71 10.99 -1.41
N HIS A 243 2.98 11.35 -1.20
CA HIS A 243 4.05 10.36 -0.96
C HIS A 243 3.98 9.68 0.40
N THR A 244 3.40 10.34 1.40
CA THR A 244 3.33 9.85 2.79
C THR A 244 1.89 9.49 3.15
N GLU A 245 0.93 10.17 2.55
CA GLU A 245 -0.46 10.24 2.96
C GLU A 245 -1.18 8.89 2.82
N PHE A 246 -0.94 8.17 1.72
CA PHE A 246 -1.41 6.78 1.60
C PHE A 246 -0.84 5.87 2.70
N PHE A 247 0.43 6.08 3.06
CA PHE A 247 1.07 5.26 4.08
C PHE A 247 0.59 5.60 5.49
N VAL A 248 0.14 6.84 5.73
CA VAL A 248 -0.56 7.22 6.97
C VAL A 248 -1.86 6.42 7.07
N ASP A 249 -2.67 6.43 6.01
CA ASP A 249 -3.93 5.67 5.94
C ASP A 249 -3.73 4.15 6.06
N ALA A 250 -2.56 3.66 5.63
CA ALA A 250 -2.20 2.25 5.68
C ALA A 250 -1.66 1.78 7.04
N MET A 251 -1.26 2.70 7.93
CA MET A 251 -0.73 2.33 9.26
C MET A 251 -1.75 1.50 10.04
N GLY A 252 -1.29 0.39 10.60
CA GLY A 252 -2.16 -0.56 11.31
C GLY A 252 -3.08 -1.41 10.42
N ARG A 253 -3.11 -1.17 9.10
CA ARG A 253 -3.99 -1.85 8.14
C ARG A 253 -3.24 -2.71 7.14
N LEU A 254 -2.04 -2.30 6.71
CA LEU A 254 -1.17 -3.04 5.79
C LEU A 254 0.15 -3.43 6.45
N ARG A 255 0.65 -4.62 6.11
CA ARG A 255 2.02 -5.05 6.39
C ARG A 255 2.89 -4.79 5.16
N ILE A 256 3.87 -3.92 5.33
CA ILE A 256 4.67 -3.39 4.22
C ILE A 256 6.15 -3.74 4.42
N ALA A 257 6.83 -4.07 3.32
CA ALA A 257 8.28 -4.20 3.30
C ALA A 257 8.91 -3.53 2.07
N ALA A 258 10.17 -3.13 2.20
CA ALA A 258 11.01 -2.71 1.08
C ALA A 258 12.05 -3.78 0.81
N CYS A 259 12.23 -4.19 -0.45
CA CYS A 259 13.12 -5.28 -0.85
C CYS A 259 14.16 -4.82 -1.89
N GLU A 260 15.40 -5.30 -1.77
CA GLU A 260 16.48 -4.94 -2.70
C GLU A 260 16.40 -5.67 -4.05
N GLY A 261 15.72 -6.82 -4.09
CA GLY A 261 15.75 -7.79 -5.19
C GLY A 261 14.99 -7.40 -6.47
N VAL A 262 14.37 -6.22 -6.53
CA VAL A 262 13.72 -5.70 -7.73
C VAL A 262 14.07 -4.23 -7.91
N ARG A 263 14.49 -3.86 -9.11
CA ARG A 263 14.83 -2.49 -9.48
C ARG A 263 14.10 -2.07 -10.75
N ILE A 264 13.60 -0.85 -10.77
CA ILE A 264 13.06 -0.19 -11.96
C ILE A 264 13.88 1.06 -12.25
N ASP A 265 14.07 1.42 -13.51
CA ASP A 265 14.77 2.66 -13.87
C ASP A 265 13.83 3.87 -13.87
N HIS A 266 14.38 5.07 -13.76
CA HIS A 266 13.63 6.32 -13.67
C HIS A 266 14.14 7.37 -14.66
N ILE A 267 13.38 7.60 -15.74
CA ILE A 267 13.71 8.62 -16.74
C ILE A 267 12.84 9.85 -16.53
N GLN A 268 13.29 10.72 -15.62
CA GLN A 268 12.56 11.93 -15.28
C GLN A 268 12.40 12.84 -16.50
N THR A 269 11.15 13.04 -16.88
CA THR A 269 10.75 13.88 -18.00
C THR A 269 9.76 14.91 -17.51
N ARG A 270 10.05 16.18 -17.78
CA ARG A 270 9.20 17.32 -17.42
C ARG A 270 9.05 18.21 -18.64
N ASN A 271 7.82 18.62 -18.91
CA ASN A 271 7.54 19.66 -19.89
C ASN A 271 6.93 20.90 -19.20
N LYS A 272 6.86 22.01 -19.95
CA LYS A 272 6.42 23.31 -19.43
C LYS A 272 4.99 23.25 -18.87
N ASP A 273 4.08 22.59 -19.60
CA ASP A 273 2.68 22.50 -19.22
C ASP A 273 2.51 21.67 -17.94
N PHE A 274 3.10 20.48 -17.91
CA PHE A 274 3.15 19.63 -16.71
C PHE A 274 3.71 20.39 -15.50
N ASN A 275 4.80 21.16 -15.67
CA ASN A 275 5.40 21.93 -14.59
C ASN A 275 4.48 23.05 -14.08
N LYS A 276 3.77 23.76 -14.96
CA LYS A 276 2.77 24.77 -14.58
C LYS A 276 1.65 24.16 -13.74
N PHE A 277 1.19 22.98 -14.14
CA PHE A 277 0.20 22.22 -13.39
C PHE A 277 0.75 21.63 -12.11
N ARG A 278 2.05 21.32 -11.99
CA ARG A 278 2.63 20.80 -10.75
C ARG A 278 2.87 21.90 -9.71
N SER A 279 3.27 23.10 -10.14
CA SER A 279 3.66 24.21 -9.25
C SER A 279 2.50 24.98 -8.61
N GLY A 280 1.25 24.72 -8.99
CA GLY A 280 0.09 25.31 -8.30
C GLY A 280 -0.90 26.05 -9.21
N GLY A 281 -0.57 26.27 -10.49
CA GLY A 281 -1.32 27.19 -11.36
C GLY A 281 -2.77 26.80 -11.72
N SER A 282 -3.31 25.72 -11.17
CA SER A 282 -4.61 25.12 -11.56
C SER A 282 -5.54 24.74 -10.41
N VAL A 283 -5.13 24.93 -9.14
CA VAL A 283 -6.01 24.71 -7.98
C VAL A 283 -6.29 26.06 -7.34
N ALA A 284 -7.57 26.37 -7.09
CA ALA A 284 -7.95 27.56 -6.35
C ALA A 284 -7.51 27.43 -4.88
N GLY A 285 -6.72 28.38 -4.40
CA GLY A 285 -6.15 28.37 -3.04
C GLY A 285 -4.80 27.66 -2.91
N ASN A 286 -4.23 27.72 -1.70
CA ASN A 286 -2.94 27.13 -1.39
C ASN A 286 -3.11 25.61 -1.16
N TYR A 287 -2.55 24.80 -2.06
CA TYR A 287 -2.63 23.34 -1.99
C TYR A 287 -2.05 22.76 -0.68
N ARG A 288 -1.05 23.43 -0.09
CA ARG A 288 -0.50 23.03 1.21
C ARG A 288 -1.54 23.16 2.33
N ASP A 289 -2.36 24.21 2.30
CA ASP A 289 -3.39 24.44 3.31
C ASP A 289 -4.54 23.42 3.17
N ILE A 290 -4.87 23.04 1.93
CA ILE A 290 -5.85 21.96 1.66
C ILE A 290 -5.35 20.64 2.26
N ILE A 291 -4.09 20.29 2.03
CA ILE A 291 -3.48 19.08 2.60
C ILE A 291 -3.48 19.14 4.13
N MET A 292 -3.01 20.25 4.72
CA MET A 292 -2.93 20.39 6.17
C MET A 292 -4.32 20.27 6.82
N LYS A 293 -5.34 20.94 6.26
CA LYS A 293 -6.72 20.80 6.73
C LYS A 293 -7.21 19.37 6.60
N ARG A 294 -6.91 18.71 5.48
CA ARG A 294 -7.32 17.32 5.26
C ARG A 294 -6.70 16.40 6.31
N GLN A 295 -5.40 16.51 6.55
CA GLN A 295 -4.66 15.72 7.54
C GLN A 295 -5.16 15.99 8.96
N TYR A 296 -5.42 17.25 9.29
CA TYR A 296 -5.98 17.63 10.59
C TYR A 296 -7.34 16.97 10.83
N PHE A 297 -8.32 17.19 9.95
CA PHE A 297 -9.68 16.69 10.19
C PHE A 297 -9.84 15.19 9.96
N LYS A 298 -9.05 14.59 9.07
CA LYS A 298 -9.15 13.17 8.75
C LYS A 298 -8.34 12.30 9.72
N ASP A 299 -7.12 12.72 10.02
CA ASP A 299 -6.13 11.89 10.70
C ASP A 299 -5.81 12.44 12.11
N ASN A 300 -6.48 13.50 12.56
CA ASN A 300 -6.18 14.24 13.78
C ASN A 300 -4.74 14.78 13.83
N LEU A 301 -4.11 15.02 12.68
CA LEU A 301 -2.70 15.42 12.60
C LEU A 301 -2.53 16.94 12.50
N HIS A 302 -2.02 17.57 13.56
CA HIS A 302 -1.75 19.01 13.59
C HIS A 302 -0.28 19.35 13.33
N CYS A 303 0.64 18.39 13.50
CA CYS A 303 2.09 18.64 13.38
C CYS A 303 2.85 17.53 12.64
N TRP A 304 4.01 17.89 12.06
CA TRP A 304 4.89 16.97 11.32
C TRP A 304 6.32 17.10 11.82
N ILE A 305 6.87 16.01 12.34
CA ILE A 305 8.25 15.93 12.84
C ILE A 305 9.06 15.09 11.86
N LYS A 306 10.14 15.67 11.31
CA LYS A 306 11.06 14.98 10.40
C LYS A 306 12.47 15.01 10.95
N THR A 307 13.16 13.87 10.85
CA THR A 307 14.57 13.68 11.21
C THR A 307 15.34 13.13 10.03
#